data_AF-A0A9D4HJR4-F1
#
_entry.id   AF-A0A9D4HJR4-F1
#
_cell.length_a   1.000
_cell.length_b   1.000
_cell.length_c   1.000
_cell.angle_alpha   90.00
_cell.angle_beta   90.00
_cell.angle_gamma   90.00
#
_symmetry.space_group_name_H-M   'P 1'
#
loop_
_entity.id
_entity.type
_entity.pdbx_description
1 polymer ?
#
loop_
_entity_poly.entity_id
_entity_poly.type
_entity_poly.pdbx_seq_one_letter_code
_entity_poly.pdbx_strand_id
1 'polypeptide(L)' 'MKFNNILLSLHFPEVQQLCKTCPNLRELDLSDSTALTNESVICIMTHLDCLEHLSLSRCYHISPGVIP' A
#
# COMPACT_ATOMS: atom_id res chain seq x y z
N MET A 1 8.67 0.42 -6.80
CA MET A 1 8.23 1.55 -7.64
C MET A 1 7.84 2.67 -6.70
N LYS A 2 8.47 3.85 -6.79
CA LYS A 2 8.04 5.01 -6.02
C LYS A 2 6.94 5.71 -6.81
N PHE A 3 5.70 5.67 -6.32
CA PHE A 3 4.63 6.53 -6.83
C PHE A 3 4.92 7.97 -6.39
N ASN A 4 5.97 8.57 -6.94
CA ASN A 4 6.25 10.00 -6.79
C ASN A 4 5.30 10.74 -7.72
N ASN A 5 4.17 11.20 -7.18
CA ASN A 5 3.60 12.52 -7.42
C ASN A 5 2.22 12.62 -6.74
N ILE A 6 2.19 13.39 -5.65
CA ILE A 6 1.14 14.35 -5.27
C ILE A 6 -0.29 13.92 -5.66
N LEU A 7 -1.06 13.37 -4.71
CA LEU A 7 -2.53 13.19 -4.73
C LEU A 7 -3.13 11.89 -5.30
N LEU A 8 -2.37 10.81 -5.53
CA LEU A 8 -3.00 9.51 -5.80
C LEU A 8 -3.51 8.88 -4.50
N SER A 9 -4.71 9.28 -4.09
CA SER A 9 -5.54 8.57 -3.11
C SER A 9 -5.85 7.17 -3.65
N LEU A 10 -4.93 6.22 -3.46
CA LEU A 10 -5.12 4.82 -3.83
C LEU A 10 -6.16 4.22 -2.88
N HIS A 11 -7.33 3.88 -3.42
CA HIS A 11 -8.36 3.16 -2.69
C HIS A 11 -8.10 1.65 -2.83
N PHE A 12 -8.90 0.86 -2.12
CA PHE A 12 -8.76 -0.59 -2.10
C PHE A 12 -8.73 -1.26 -3.50
N PRO A 13 -9.59 -0.87 -4.48
CA PRO A 13 -9.57 -1.50 -5.80
C PRO A 13 -8.26 -1.29 -6.57
N GLU A 14 -7.68 -0.09 -6.49
CA GLU A 14 -6.41 0.21 -7.15
C GLU A 14 -5.26 -0.56 -6.51
N VAL A 15 -5.29 -0.72 -5.18
CA VAL A 15 -4.31 -1.54 -4.45
C VAL A 15 -4.41 -3.01 -4.88
N GLN A 16 -5.62 -3.57 -4.97
CA GLN A 16 -5.79 -4.94 -5.49
C GLN A 16 -5.24 -5.10 -6.91
N GLN A 17 -5.50 -4.13 -7.78
CA GLN A 17 -5.01 -4.16 -9.15
C GLN A 17 -3.48 -4.05 -9.20
N LEU A 18 -2.88 -3.21 -8.36
CA LEU A 18 -1.43 -3.09 -8.22
C LEU A 18 -0.82 -4.43 -7.80
N CYS A 19 -1.37 -5.07 -6.77
CA CYS A 19 -0.89 -6.37 -6.30
C CYS A 19 -0.93 -7.44 -7.38
N LYS A 20 -1.99 -7.46 -8.20
CA LYS A 20 -2.14 -8.41 -9.32
C LYS A 20 -1.17 -8.13 -10.48
N THR A 21 -0.91 -6.86 -10.77
CA THR A 21 -0.09 -6.46 -11.92
C THR A 21 1.41 -6.48 -11.61
N CYS A 22 1.78 -6.29 -10.35
CA CYS A 22 3.17 -6.15 -9.92
C CYS A 22 3.52 -7.10 -8.76
N PRO A 23 3.40 -8.44 -8.91
CA PRO A 23 3.62 -9.39 -7.80
C PRO A 23 5.06 -9.39 -7.25
N ASN A 24 6.04 -9.00 -8.08
CA ASN A 24 7.47 -8.98 -7.72
C ASN A 24 7.94 -7.61 -7.21
N LEU A 25 7.02 -6.77 -6.74
CA LEU A 25 7.36 -5.43 -6.25
C LEU A 25 8.17 -5.55 -4.95
N ARG A 26 9.37 -4.97 -4.91
CA ARG A 26 10.24 -4.96 -3.71
C ARG A 26 10.08 -3.72 -2.84
N GLU A 27 9.66 -2.61 -3.44
CA GLU A 27 9.47 -1.33 -2.73
C GLU A 27 8.16 -0.68 -3.13
N LEU A 28 7.36 -0.30 -2.14
CA LEU A 28 6.08 0.39 -2.28
C LEU A 28 5.99 1.54 -1.28
N ASP A 29 5.73 2.75 -1.78
CA ASP A 29 5.50 3.93 -0.96
C ASP A 29 4.07 4.43 -1.18
N LEU A 30 3.28 4.42 -0.11
CA LEU A 30 1.90 4.91 -0.05
C LEU A 30 1.74 6.02 0.98
N SER A 31 2.82 6.71 1.32
CA SER A 31 2.81 7.82 2.26
C SER A 31 1.79 8.89 1.83
N ASP A 32 1.16 9.55 2.81
CA ASP A 32 0.14 10.58 2.62
C ASP A 32 -1.17 10.11 1.97
N SER A 33 -1.37 8.80 1.79
CA SER A 33 -2.63 8.29 1.27
C SER A 33 -3.76 8.44 2.30
N THR A 34 -4.70 9.33 2.01
CA THR A 34 -5.88 9.59 2.85
C THR A 34 -7.01 8.59 2.63
N ALA A 35 -6.96 7.81 1.56
CA ALA A 35 -7.99 6.82 1.21
C ALA A 35 -7.60 5.38 1.56
N LEU A 36 -6.42 5.18 2.15
CA LEU A 36 -5.90 3.86 2.42
C LEU A 36 -6.64 3.21 3.60
N THR A 37 -7.14 2.00 3.38
CA THR A 37 -7.85 1.22 4.40
C THR A 37 -6.96 0.13 4.98
N ASN A 38 -7.32 -0.37 6.15
CA ASN A 38 -6.73 -1.57 6.75
C ASN A 38 -6.74 -2.78 5.78
N GLU A 39 -7.83 -2.97 5.05
CA GLU A 39 -7.97 -4.03 4.05
C GLU A 39 -6.95 -3.88 2.91
N SER A 40 -6.63 -2.65 2.51
CA SER A 40 -5.63 -2.38 1.48
C SER A 40 -4.24 -2.84 1.91
N VAL A 41 -3.87 -2.55 3.17
CA VAL A 41 -2.59 -2.99 3.75
C VAL A 41 -2.50 -4.51 3.84
N ILE A 42 -3.57 -5.17 4.31
CA ILE A 42 -3.64 -6.63 4.36
C ILE A 42 -3.47 -7.22 2.95
N CYS A 43 -4.16 -6.66 1.96
CA CYS A 43 -4.03 -7.12 0.57
C CYS A 43 -2.60 -7.01 0.05
N ILE A 44 -1.90 -5.90 0.31
CA ILE A 44 -0.49 -5.70 -0.03
C ILE A 44 0.37 -6.79 0.60
N MET A 45 0.23 -7.00 1.91
CA MET A 45 1.03 -7.97 2.66
C MET A 45 0.77 -9.42 2.26
N THR A 46 -0.45 -9.73 1.81
CA THR A 46 -0.83 -11.09 1.38
C THR A 46 -0.42 -11.41 -0.06
N HIS A 47 -0.30 -10.41 -0.95
CA HIS A 47 -0.10 -10.66 -2.38
C HIS A 47 1.26 -10.22 -2.92
N LEU A 48 1.99 -9.36 -2.20
CA LEU A 48 3.32 -8.91 -2.60
C LEU A 48 4.40 -9.63 -1.79
N ASP A 49 4.59 -10.92 -2.07
CA ASP A 49 5.53 -11.79 -1.33
C ASP A 49 6.99 -11.34 -1.44
N CYS A 50 7.33 -10.58 -2.48
CA CYS A 50 8.68 -10.05 -2.70
C CYS A 50 8.90 -8.65 -2.08
N LEU A 51 7.91 -8.10 -1.36
CA LEU A 51 7.98 -6.75 -0.83
C LEU A 51 8.93 -6.67 0.36
N GLU A 52 9.95 -5.83 0.23
CA GLU A 52 10.99 -5.60 1.24
C GLU A 52 10.78 -4.28 1.98
N HIS A 53 10.21 -3.28 1.29
CA HIS A 53 9.97 -1.95 1.85
C HIS A 53 8.56 -1.47 1.56
N LEU A 54 7.81 -1.20 2.63
CA LEU A 54 6.49 -0.57 2.59
C LEU A 54 6.51 0.70 3.45
N SER A 55 6.25 1.86 2.84
CA SER A 55 6.07 3.12 3.58
C SER A 55 4.60 3.52 3.65
N LEU A 56 4.11 3.76 4.86
CA LEU A 56 2.74 4.17 5.19
C LEU A 56 2.73 5.49 5.99
N SER A 57 3.75 6.32 5.79
CA SER A 57 3.93 7.55 6.56
C SER A 57 2.73 8.48 6.37
N ARG A 58 2.20 9.05 7.46
CA ARG A 58 1.06 9.98 7.44
C ARG A 58 -0.24 9.39 6.86
N CYS A 59 -0.41 8.07 6.93
CA CYS A 59 -1.68 7.39 6.65
C CYS A 59 -2.52 7.26 7.94
N TYR A 60 -3.32 8.29 8.26
CA TYR A 60 -4.03 8.39 9.53
C TYR A 60 -5.25 7.46 9.70
N HIS A 61 -5.71 6.83 8.62
CA HIS A 61 -6.86 5.91 8.64
C HIS A 61 -6.48 4.43 8.87
N ILE A 62 -5.17 4.14 9.00
CA ILE A 62 -4.69 2.79 9.29
C ILE A 62 -4.57 2.58 10.79
N SER A 63 -5.17 1.50 11.28
CA SER A 63 -5.06 1.11 12.69
C SER A 63 -3.67 0.51 12.96
N PRO A 64 -3.01 0.86 14.09
CA PRO A 64 -1.68 0.32 14.43
C PRO A 64 -1.61 -1.21 14.48
N GLY A 65 -2.71 -1.88 14.84
CA GLY A 65 -2.76 -3.35 14.96
C GLY A 65 -2.84 -4.13 13.65
N VAL A 66 -2.86 -3.46 12.49
CA VAL A 66 -2.83 -4.10 11.17
C VAL A 66 -1.42 -4.46 10.71
N ILE A 67 -0.43 -3.71 11.17
CA ILE A 67 0.98 -3.97 10.85
C ILE A 67 1.50 -4.89 11.97
N PRO A 68 1.86 -6.15 11.66
CA PRO A 68 2.41 -7.08 12.65
C PRO A 68 3.78 -6.64 13.16
#